data_AF-A0A814RWJ5-F1
#
_entry.id   AF-A0A814RWJ5-F1
#
_cell.length_a   1.000
_cell.length_b   1.000
_cell.length_c   1.000
_cell.angle_alpha   90.00
_cell.angle_beta   90.00
_cell.angle_gamma   90.00
#
_symmetry.space_group_name_H-M   'P 1'
#
loop_
_entity.id
_entity.type
_entity.pdbx_description
1 polymer ?
#
loop_
_entity_poly.entity_id
_entity_poly.type
_entity_poly.pdbx_seq_one_letter_code
_entity_poly.pdbx_strand_id
1 'polypeptide(L)'
;NVRFDLTNKIIREINLNFNLLREKNEENIIPTYKLEALLNSKLVNNKYKRFTLNLQPNGRNIESNLLIEKSDESTNFKNLQIAQASLRLKSRSENKVDYDVELNYETKRPSSLKVNGRLAADLFKSDVELSILYTGPNIQLNEPATLRFGHVVDLSSPESPSFVEIGLKHPLRNVNHNVKILFQGNPVEMKLNRLEIQLTTPKSHAQNKGLPYIVYLSKKEENANQNVQITLGLNNFLIDLSTRESKVAKSLIKLDSDPIVKSLSIEYSRTKDSSKKLVEISLRTKKNNLLFGNVQFTKSGSLSDLRLNPSEVPRQSLVSNLQVRVFENSAAADAKFEFENSLKSKKHLLNFDFKTDGLLKILLKLISIKARFEVNGSRINSEYEMKKIGEVRSFGFSTRKDSQIRSSPNGFNEFDVEYLKVLGSNQQIKSTGTVRYQYKDLKNFDASLDIKNNYRFSLSVKNERKLKDKLFGVHDIRMKYAHLDAFQVEREYALYINNEAQPNTLEFNLLAKKAQPNKLNQVD
;
A
#
# COMPACT_ATOMS: atom_id res chain seq x y z
N ASN A 1 -52.35 -37.65 -5.38
CA ASN A 1 -51.90 -38.28 -4.12
C ASN A 1 -50.94 -39.42 -4.43
N VAL A 2 -49.67 -39.24 -4.10
CA VAL A 2 -48.70 -40.34 -4.06
C VAL A 2 -48.43 -40.59 -2.58
N ARG A 3 -48.80 -41.76 -2.05
CA ARG A 3 -48.58 -42.16 -0.66
C ARG A 3 -47.59 -43.33 -0.66
N PHE A 4 -46.47 -43.18 0.04
CA PHE A 4 -45.47 -44.23 0.19
C PHE A 4 -45.52 -44.79 1.62
N ASP A 5 -46.32 -45.83 1.85
CA ASP A 5 -46.32 -46.52 3.15
C ASP A 5 -45.23 -47.61 3.17
N LEU A 6 -44.07 -47.33 3.79
CA LEU A 6 -43.03 -48.34 3.96
C LEU A 6 -43.24 -49.09 5.28
N THR A 7 -43.90 -50.25 5.22
CA THR A 7 -44.14 -51.06 6.42
C THR A 7 -42.98 -52.02 6.64
N ASN A 8 -42.03 -51.66 7.51
CA ASN A 8 -40.91 -52.55 7.85
C ASN A 8 -41.33 -53.52 8.98
N LYS A 9 -41.59 -54.79 8.63
CA LYS A 9 -42.00 -55.84 9.60
C LYS A 9 -40.87 -56.34 10.51
N ILE A 10 -39.61 -55.97 10.25
CA ILE A 10 -38.46 -56.52 10.99
C ILE A 10 -37.87 -55.49 11.97
N ILE A 11 -38.08 -54.18 11.74
CA ILE A 11 -37.72 -53.13 12.71
C ILE A 11 -38.75 -51.98 12.64
N ARG A 12 -39.72 -51.98 13.58
CA ARG A 12 -40.54 -50.82 14.02
C ARG A 12 -41.46 -50.15 12.97
N GLU A 13 -42.69 -49.84 13.34
CA GLU A 13 -43.60 -49.06 12.48
C GLU A 13 -43.12 -47.60 12.36
N ILE A 14 -42.41 -47.31 11.27
CA ILE A 14 -42.12 -45.95 10.81
C ILE A 14 -43.11 -45.65 9.68
N ASN A 15 -44.00 -44.68 9.90
CA ASN A 15 -44.95 -44.21 8.89
C ASN A 15 -44.41 -42.90 8.29
N LEU A 16 -43.84 -42.95 7.08
CA LEU A 16 -43.44 -41.77 6.33
C LEU A 16 -44.57 -41.41 5.35
N ASN A 17 -45.21 -40.28 5.54
CA ASN A 17 -46.28 -39.78 4.68
C ASN A 17 -45.82 -38.52 3.95
N PHE A 18 -45.40 -38.66 2.70
CA PHE A 18 -45.25 -37.51 1.82
C PHE A 18 -46.58 -37.29 1.06
N ASN A 19 -47.25 -36.18 1.30
CA ASN A 19 -48.50 -35.85 0.64
C ASN A 19 -48.33 -34.58 -0.20
N LEU A 20 -48.40 -34.74 -1.52
CA LEU A 20 -48.47 -33.64 -2.47
C LEU A 20 -49.95 -33.42 -2.81
N LEU A 21 -50.53 -32.38 -2.24
CA LEU A 21 -51.94 -32.03 -2.41
C LEU A 21 -52.04 -30.86 -3.38
N ARG A 22 -52.99 -30.93 -4.30
CA ARG A 22 -53.31 -29.84 -5.22
C ARG A 22 -54.73 -29.41 -4.89
N GLU A 23 -54.84 -28.39 -4.04
CA GLU A 23 -56.15 -27.84 -3.69
C GLU A 23 -56.62 -26.91 -4.82
N LYS A 24 -57.84 -27.16 -5.29
CA LYS A 24 -58.46 -26.41 -6.40
C LYS A 24 -59.49 -25.47 -5.78
N ASN A 25 -59.21 -24.16 -5.79
CA ASN A 25 -60.22 -23.14 -5.54
C ASN A 25 -60.70 -22.56 -6.87
N GLU A 26 -61.94 -22.09 -6.90
CA GLU A 26 -62.74 -21.85 -8.12
C GLU A 26 -62.13 -20.85 -9.12
N GLU A 27 -61.11 -20.07 -8.73
CA GLU A 27 -60.42 -19.14 -9.64
C GLU A 27 -58.89 -19.27 -9.71
N ASN A 28 -58.24 -20.09 -8.86
CA ASN A 28 -56.78 -20.29 -8.91
C ASN A 28 -56.36 -21.63 -8.29
N ILE A 29 -55.41 -22.32 -8.94
CA ILE A 29 -54.87 -23.59 -8.45
C ILE A 29 -53.63 -23.32 -7.60
N ILE A 30 -53.73 -23.49 -6.29
CA ILE A 30 -52.61 -23.32 -5.36
C ILE A 30 -52.12 -24.72 -4.93
N PRO A 31 -50.91 -25.16 -5.33
CA PRO A 31 -50.36 -26.43 -4.87
C PRO A 31 -49.96 -26.34 -3.40
N THR A 32 -50.33 -27.31 -2.55
CA THR A 32 -49.90 -27.36 -1.15
C THR A 32 -49.06 -28.62 -0.93
N TYR A 33 -47.84 -28.44 -0.40
CA TYR A 33 -46.93 -29.56 -0.16
C TYR A 33 -46.88 -29.86 1.33
N LYS A 34 -47.20 -31.10 1.72
CA LYS A 34 -47.11 -31.57 3.10
C LYS A 34 -46.17 -32.76 3.18
N LEU A 35 -45.04 -32.58 3.87
CA LEU A 35 -44.17 -33.68 4.27
C LEU A 35 -44.45 -34.01 5.74
N GLU A 36 -44.86 -35.24 6.01
CA GLU A 36 -45.13 -35.72 7.36
C GLU A 36 -44.34 -37.01 7.62
N ALA A 37 -43.53 -37.02 8.68
CA ALA A 37 -42.82 -38.21 9.13
C ALA A 37 -43.29 -38.55 10.55
N LEU A 38 -43.81 -39.76 10.72
CA LEU A 38 -44.40 -40.23 11.96
C LEU A 38 -43.71 -41.53 12.41
N LEU A 39 -43.20 -41.54 13.63
CA LEU A 39 -42.80 -42.75 14.33
C LEU A 39 -43.83 -43.02 15.44
N ASN A 40 -44.51 -44.16 15.38
CA ASN A 40 -45.47 -44.57 16.39
C ASN A 40 -45.13 -45.98 16.86
N SER A 41 -44.46 -46.10 18.02
CA SER A 41 -44.07 -47.39 18.58
C SER A 41 -44.99 -47.75 19.76
N LYS A 42 -45.98 -48.62 19.50
CA LYS A 42 -46.89 -49.16 20.53
C LYS A 42 -46.26 -50.26 21.40
N LEU A 43 -45.17 -50.89 20.95
CA LEU A 43 -44.59 -52.07 21.59
C LEU A 43 -43.42 -51.79 22.55
N VAL A 44 -42.83 -50.58 22.53
CA VAL A 44 -41.79 -50.18 23.50
C VAL A 44 -42.06 -48.74 23.97
N ASN A 45 -42.63 -48.62 25.16
CA ASN A 45 -42.79 -47.38 25.94
C ASN A 45 -43.62 -46.29 25.24
N ASN A 46 -44.67 -46.63 24.50
CA ASN A 46 -45.62 -45.67 23.91
C ASN A 46 -44.95 -44.44 23.26
N LYS A 47 -43.89 -44.66 22.47
CA LYS A 47 -43.09 -43.57 21.91
C LYS A 47 -43.70 -43.08 20.60
N TYR A 48 -44.05 -41.81 20.59
CA TYR A 48 -44.56 -41.06 19.45
C TYR A 48 -43.58 -39.94 19.10
N LYS A 49 -43.25 -39.80 17.82
CA LYS A 49 -42.55 -38.62 17.29
C LYS A 49 -43.19 -38.24 15.97
N ARG A 50 -43.52 -36.97 15.81
CA ARG A 50 -44.08 -36.43 14.58
C ARG A 50 -43.27 -35.24 14.11
N PHE A 51 -43.01 -35.23 12.82
CA PHE A 51 -42.46 -34.11 12.08
C PHE A 51 -43.46 -33.77 10.98
N THR A 52 -43.84 -32.51 10.85
CA THR A 52 -44.74 -32.05 9.79
C THR A 52 -44.23 -30.73 9.23
N LEU A 53 -43.96 -30.70 7.93
CA LEU A 53 -43.61 -29.50 7.17
C LEU A 53 -44.71 -29.26 6.14
N ASN A 54 -45.42 -28.15 6.29
CA ASN A 54 -46.38 -27.65 5.32
C ASN A 54 -45.73 -26.52 4.53
N LEU A 55 -45.87 -26.51 3.21
CA LEU A 55 -45.44 -25.46 2.29
C LEU A 55 -46.64 -25.08 1.42
N GLN A 56 -46.99 -23.80 1.44
CA GLN A 56 -48.11 -23.19 0.73
C GLN A 56 -47.56 -22.02 -0.09
N PRO A 57 -47.14 -22.26 -1.34
CA PRO A 57 -46.89 -21.19 -2.30
C PRO A 57 -48.20 -20.46 -2.62
N ASN A 58 -48.17 -19.14 -2.81
CA ASN A 58 -49.28 -18.37 -3.36
C ASN A 58 -48.70 -17.40 -4.40
N GLY A 59 -48.74 -17.81 -5.67
CA GLY A 59 -47.95 -17.18 -6.72
C GLY A 59 -46.45 -17.32 -6.42
N ARG A 60 -45.75 -16.20 -6.27
CA ARG A 60 -44.34 -16.17 -5.83
C ARG A 60 -44.16 -16.15 -4.31
N ASN A 61 -45.20 -15.87 -3.53
CA ASN A 61 -45.10 -15.91 -2.07
C ASN A 61 -44.99 -17.36 -1.61
N ILE A 62 -44.28 -17.61 -0.51
CA ILE A 62 -44.18 -18.95 0.09
C ILE A 62 -44.45 -18.81 1.58
N GLU A 63 -45.44 -19.55 2.07
CA GLU A 63 -45.69 -19.72 3.49
C GLU A 63 -45.38 -21.16 3.88
N SER A 64 -44.72 -21.34 5.01
CA SER A 64 -44.35 -22.65 5.53
C SER A 64 -44.56 -22.73 7.01
N ASN A 65 -45.02 -23.89 7.48
CA ASN A 65 -45.14 -24.18 8.90
C ASN A 65 -44.51 -25.55 9.17
N LEU A 66 -43.57 -25.57 10.12
CA LEU A 66 -42.94 -26.76 10.66
C LEU A 66 -43.47 -27.02 12.07
N LEU A 67 -43.82 -28.27 12.35
CA LEU A 67 -44.22 -28.75 13.67
C LEU A 67 -43.46 -30.03 14.02
N ILE A 68 -42.87 -30.07 15.21
CA ILE A 68 -42.22 -31.26 15.76
C ILE A 68 -42.85 -31.59 17.11
N GLU A 69 -43.41 -32.80 17.22
CA GLU A 69 -44.09 -33.29 18.42
C GLU A 69 -43.43 -34.58 18.92
N LYS A 70 -43.50 -34.81 20.22
CA LYS A 70 -43.00 -36.02 20.88
C LYS A 70 -43.97 -36.44 21.99
N SER A 71 -44.19 -37.74 22.12
CA SER A 71 -44.76 -38.35 23.32
C SER A 71 -43.91 -39.56 23.74
N ASP A 72 -43.47 -39.61 25.00
CA ASP A 72 -42.79 -40.75 25.63
C ASP A 72 -42.88 -40.63 27.16
N GLU A 73 -42.17 -41.50 27.90
CA GLU A 73 -42.08 -41.44 29.36
C GLU A 73 -41.70 -40.06 29.88
N SER A 74 -40.77 -39.36 29.22
CA SER A 74 -40.34 -38.00 29.63
C SER A 74 -41.43 -36.93 29.45
N THR A 75 -42.51 -37.25 28.73
CA THR A 75 -43.67 -36.37 28.53
C THR A 75 -44.94 -36.91 29.19
N ASN A 76 -44.84 -37.93 30.06
CA ASN A 76 -45.98 -38.67 30.62
C ASN A 76 -46.94 -39.18 29.52
N PHE A 77 -46.38 -39.60 28.38
CA PHE A 77 -47.12 -40.06 27.21
C PHE A 77 -48.11 -39.05 26.61
N LYS A 78 -48.02 -37.77 26.99
CA LYS A 78 -48.78 -36.67 26.36
C LYS A 78 -48.03 -36.20 25.12
N ASN A 79 -48.78 -35.94 24.05
CA ASN A 79 -48.26 -35.27 22.86
C ASN A 79 -47.84 -33.86 23.26
N LEU A 80 -46.53 -33.62 23.24
CA LEU A 80 -45.95 -32.33 23.53
C LEU A 80 -45.23 -31.83 22.30
N GLN A 81 -45.60 -30.63 21.89
CA GLN A 81 -44.87 -29.87 20.89
C GLN A 81 -43.48 -29.54 21.42
N ILE A 82 -42.45 -29.95 20.68
CA ILE A 82 -41.05 -29.75 21.03
C ILE A 82 -40.48 -28.57 20.27
N ALA A 83 -40.94 -28.34 19.04
CA ALA A 83 -40.58 -27.18 18.25
C ALA A 83 -41.69 -26.80 17.26
N GLN A 84 -41.77 -25.50 16.95
CA GLN A 84 -42.47 -24.97 15.79
C GLN A 84 -41.54 -24.05 15.00
N ALA A 85 -41.75 -24.01 13.68
CA ALA A 85 -41.24 -22.93 12.86
C ALA A 85 -42.32 -22.41 11.92
N SER A 86 -42.26 -21.13 11.57
CA SER A 86 -42.96 -20.58 10.42
C SER A 86 -41.95 -19.85 9.55
N LEU A 87 -42.05 -20.02 8.23
CA LEU A 87 -41.29 -19.23 7.24
C LEU A 87 -42.29 -18.57 6.30
N ARG A 88 -42.15 -17.26 6.14
CA ARG A 88 -42.91 -16.46 5.19
C ARG A 88 -41.94 -15.73 4.28
N LEU A 89 -42.08 -15.96 2.98
CA LEU A 89 -41.38 -15.27 1.92
C LEU A 89 -42.41 -14.48 1.12
N LYS A 90 -42.42 -13.16 1.26
CA LYS A 90 -43.31 -12.28 0.50
C LYS A 90 -42.54 -11.63 -0.64
N SER A 91 -42.90 -11.96 -1.87
CA SER A 91 -42.26 -11.40 -3.06
C SER A 91 -42.60 -9.92 -3.23
N ARG A 92 -41.58 -9.12 -3.54
CA ARG A 92 -41.69 -7.70 -3.87
C ARG A 92 -41.60 -7.43 -5.38
N SER A 93 -41.28 -8.46 -6.17
CA SER A 93 -41.08 -8.32 -7.61
C SER A 93 -41.55 -9.54 -8.40
N GLU A 94 -42.23 -9.27 -9.50
CA GLU A 94 -42.71 -10.28 -10.44
C GLU A 94 -41.59 -10.89 -11.30
N ASN A 95 -40.44 -10.21 -11.41
CA ASN A 95 -39.43 -10.56 -12.42
C ASN A 95 -38.09 -11.02 -11.85
N LYS A 96 -37.82 -10.81 -10.56
CA LYS A 96 -36.52 -11.17 -9.94
C LYS A 96 -36.69 -11.75 -8.53
N VAL A 97 -35.61 -12.30 -7.98
CA VAL A 97 -35.55 -12.74 -6.59
C VAL A 97 -35.50 -11.51 -5.70
N ASP A 98 -36.64 -11.12 -5.11
CA ASP A 98 -36.78 -10.02 -4.15
C ASP A 98 -37.87 -10.39 -3.16
N TYR A 99 -37.48 -10.72 -1.94
CA TYR A 99 -38.35 -11.24 -0.89
C TYR A 99 -38.16 -10.50 0.43
N ASP A 100 -39.28 -10.24 1.10
CA ASP A 100 -39.30 -10.11 2.55
C ASP A 100 -39.26 -11.51 3.17
N VAL A 101 -38.33 -11.70 4.09
CA VAL A 101 -38.13 -12.96 4.82
C VAL A 101 -38.60 -12.75 6.25
N GLU A 102 -39.47 -13.62 6.74
CA GLU A 102 -39.82 -13.75 8.15
C GLU A 102 -39.77 -15.24 8.51
N LEU A 103 -38.84 -15.61 9.39
CA LEU A 103 -38.70 -16.95 9.94
C LEU A 103 -38.83 -16.85 11.46
N ASN A 104 -39.81 -17.54 12.03
CA ASN A 104 -39.94 -17.70 13.47
C ASN A 104 -39.70 -19.16 13.81
N TYR A 105 -38.92 -19.43 14.84
CA TYR A 105 -38.68 -20.77 15.37
C TYR A 105 -38.71 -20.73 16.88
N GLU A 106 -39.44 -21.65 17.50
CA GLU A 106 -39.57 -21.73 18.94
C GLU A 106 -39.48 -23.18 19.38
N THR A 107 -38.80 -23.43 20.50
CA THR A 107 -38.72 -24.75 21.11
C THR A 107 -39.28 -24.76 22.52
N LYS A 108 -39.60 -25.97 23.00
CA LYS A 108 -40.14 -26.20 24.34
C LYS A 108 -39.14 -25.88 25.47
N ARG A 109 -37.84 -26.09 25.28
CA ARG A 109 -36.82 -25.44 26.12
C ARG A 109 -36.77 -23.99 25.63
N PRO A 110 -36.84 -22.95 26.50
CA PRO A 110 -37.17 -21.58 26.08
C PRO A 110 -36.07 -21.00 25.18
N SER A 111 -36.12 -21.39 23.92
CA SER A 111 -35.23 -21.00 22.85
C SER A 111 -36.12 -20.56 21.70
N SER A 112 -35.97 -19.30 21.31
CA SER A 112 -36.65 -18.71 20.17
C SER A 112 -35.62 -18.10 19.24
N LEU A 113 -35.82 -18.30 17.94
CA LEU A 113 -35.06 -17.68 16.87
C LEU A 113 -36.05 -16.96 15.96
N LYS A 114 -35.89 -15.65 15.82
CA LYS A 114 -36.62 -14.84 14.85
C LYS A 114 -35.63 -14.28 13.84
N VAL A 115 -35.84 -14.54 12.56
CA VAL A 115 -35.05 -13.97 11.46
C VAL A 115 -35.99 -13.17 10.57
N ASN A 116 -35.75 -11.87 10.46
CA ASN A 116 -36.52 -10.99 9.58
C ASN A 116 -35.58 -10.25 8.65
N GLY A 117 -36.01 -9.92 7.43
CA GLY A 117 -35.19 -9.09 6.58
C GLY A 117 -35.60 -9.08 5.13
N ARG A 118 -34.68 -8.60 4.29
CA ARG A 118 -34.82 -8.58 2.85
C ARG A 118 -33.78 -9.50 2.22
N LEU A 119 -34.22 -10.21 1.19
CA LEU A 119 -33.36 -10.95 0.28
C LEU A 119 -33.67 -10.52 -1.15
N ALA A 120 -32.84 -9.65 -1.70
CA ALA A 120 -32.86 -9.30 -3.12
C ALA A 120 -31.57 -9.76 -3.80
N ALA A 121 -31.69 -10.55 -4.87
CA ALA A 121 -30.56 -11.09 -5.60
C ALA A 121 -30.80 -11.01 -7.11
N ASP A 122 -29.85 -10.42 -7.80
CA ASP A 122 -29.78 -10.28 -9.26
C ASP A 122 -28.30 -10.38 -9.67
N LEU A 123 -28.04 -10.63 -10.95
CA LEU A 123 -26.69 -10.75 -11.51
C LEU A 123 -25.87 -9.49 -11.23
N PHE A 124 -26.45 -8.32 -11.50
CA PHE A 124 -25.76 -7.02 -11.35
C PHE A 124 -25.99 -6.35 -10.00
N LYS A 125 -26.96 -6.81 -9.21
CA LYS A 125 -27.27 -6.20 -7.92
C LYS A 125 -27.81 -7.20 -6.92
N SER A 126 -27.23 -7.26 -5.73
CA SER A 126 -27.84 -7.90 -4.57
C SER A 126 -27.93 -6.94 -3.39
N ASP A 127 -28.96 -7.17 -2.58
CA ASP A 127 -29.25 -6.43 -1.36
C ASP A 127 -29.92 -7.41 -0.38
N VAL A 128 -29.09 -7.99 0.50
CA VAL A 128 -29.50 -8.94 1.52
C VAL A 128 -29.23 -8.32 2.88
N GLU A 129 -30.28 -8.13 3.67
CA GLU A 129 -30.19 -7.66 5.05
C GLU A 129 -31.07 -8.54 5.92
N LEU A 130 -30.45 -9.27 6.85
CA LEU A 130 -31.14 -10.21 7.75
C LEU A 130 -30.87 -9.82 9.20
N SER A 131 -31.94 -9.67 9.98
CA SER A 131 -31.92 -9.41 11.41
C SER A 131 -32.32 -10.66 12.18
N ILE A 132 -31.44 -11.13 13.06
CA ILE A 132 -31.53 -12.37 13.82
C ILE A 132 -31.67 -12.02 15.30
N LEU A 133 -32.80 -12.38 15.90
CA LEU A 133 -33.03 -12.29 17.33
C LEU A 133 -33.08 -13.72 17.90
N TYR A 134 -32.17 -14.02 18.83
CA TYR A 134 -32.10 -15.31 19.49
C TYR A 134 -32.25 -15.14 21.00
N THR A 135 -33.14 -15.93 21.57
CA THR A 135 -33.28 -16.10 23.02
C THR A 135 -33.07 -17.57 23.31
N GLY A 136 -32.30 -17.91 24.34
CA GLY A 136 -32.02 -19.28 24.72
C GLY A 136 -31.41 -19.35 26.12
N PRO A 137 -31.26 -20.57 26.69
CA PRO A 137 -30.87 -20.75 28.09
C PRO A 137 -29.47 -20.23 28.43
N ASN A 138 -28.54 -20.20 27.46
CA ASN A 138 -27.15 -19.78 27.69
C ASN A 138 -26.79 -18.46 27.00
N ILE A 139 -27.60 -18.01 26.03
CA ILE A 139 -27.32 -16.83 25.22
C ILE A 139 -28.67 -16.17 24.93
N GLN A 140 -28.78 -14.88 25.27
CA GLN A 140 -29.91 -14.04 24.91
C GLN A 140 -29.40 -12.77 24.25
N LEU A 141 -29.90 -12.49 23.05
CA LEU A 141 -29.65 -11.22 22.38
C LEU A 141 -30.73 -10.22 22.82
N ASN A 142 -30.32 -9.13 23.47
CA ASN A 142 -31.24 -8.05 23.88
C ASN A 142 -31.65 -7.15 22.70
N GLU A 143 -30.92 -7.22 21.59
CA GLU A 143 -31.21 -6.58 20.32
C GLU A 143 -30.98 -7.59 19.18
N PRO A 144 -31.52 -7.40 17.97
CA PRO A 144 -31.19 -8.26 16.83
C PRO A 144 -29.72 -8.10 16.39
N ALA A 145 -29.09 -9.22 16.02
CA ALA A 145 -27.86 -9.23 15.24
C ALA A 145 -28.19 -9.05 13.75
N THR A 146 -27.47 -8.19 13.03
CA THR A 146 -27.76 -7.89 11.61
C THR A 146 -26.63 -8.39 10.73
N LEU A 147 -26.99 -9.12 9.68
CA LEU A 147 -26.13 -9.51 8.58
C LEU A 147 -26.50 -8.72 7.34
N ARG A 148 -25.51 -8.17 6.64
CA ARG A 148 -25.70 -7.46 5.38
C ARG A 148 -24.75 -8.04 4.33
N PHE A 149 -25.29 -8.36 3.17
CA PHE A 149 -24.52 -8.72 1.99
C PHE A 149 -25.09 -7.96 0.81
N GLY A 150 -24.24 -7.33 0.03
CA GLY A 150 -24.71 -6.61 -1.15
C GLY A 150 -23.64 -6.51 -2.20
N HIS A 151 -24.06 -6.44 -3.45
CA HIS A 151 -23.20 -6.05 -4.55
C HIS A 151 -23.95 -5.16 -5.51
N VAL A 152 -23.21 -4.30 -6.19
CA VAL A 152 -23.66 -3.59 -7.38
C VAL A 152 -22.51 -3.66 -8.38
N VAL A 153 -22.79 -4.13 -9.57
CA VAL A 153 -21.88 -4.13 -10.72
C VAL A 153 -22.49 -3.21 -11.76
N ASP A 154 -21.96 -2.00 -11.85
CA ASP A 154 -22.29 -1.04 -12.88
C ASP A 154 -21.05 -0.76 -13.73
N LEU A 155 -21.08 -1.26 -14.95
CA LEU A 155 -20.03 -1.09 -15.96
C LEU A 155 -20.47 -0.14 -17.08
N SER A 156 -21.54 0.65 -16.88
CA SER A 156 -22.05 1.57 -17.90
C SER A 156 -21.06 2.69 -18.25
N SER A 157 -20.21 3.08 -17.30
CA SER A 157 -19.15 4.07 -17.52
C SER A 157 -17.90 3.76 -16.68
N PRO A 158 -16.71 4.26 -17.08
CA PRO A 158 -15.49 4.15 -16.29
C PRO A 158 -15.56 4.77 -14.89
N GLU A 159 -16.53 5.65 -14.64
CA GLU A 159 -16.74 6.35 -13.37
C GLU A 159 -17.87 5.73 -12.53
N SER A 160 -18.63 4.78 -13.08
CA SER A 160 -19.78 4.18 -12.40
C SER A 160 -19.34 3.41 -11.15
N PRO A 161 -19.88 3.73 -9.96
CA PRO A 161 -19.44 3.09 -8.72
C PRO A 161 -20.02 1.69 -8.58
N SER A 162 -19.14 0.68 -8.60
CA SER A 162 -19.49 -0.70 -8.27
C SER A 162 -18.99 -1.06 -6.87
N PHE A 163 -19.66 -2.01 -6.20
CA PHE A 163 -19.23 -2.46 -4.88
C PHE A 163 -19.60 -3.90 -4.55
N VAL A 164 -18.88 -4.47 -3.59
CA VAL A 164 -19.26 -5.66 -2.81
C VAL A 164 -19.18 -5.29 -1.33
N GLU A 165 -20.18 -5.68 -0.55
CA GLU A 165 -20.32 -5.31 0.86
C GLU A 165 -20.67 -6.53 1.71
N ILE A 166 -20.02 -6.66 2.86
CA ILE A 166 -20.32 -7.62 3.91
C ILE A 166 -20.35 -6.87 5.24
N GLY A 167 -21.47 -6.90 5.93
CA GLY A 167 -21.70 -6.25 7.22
C GLY A 167 -22.18 -7.23 8.27
N LEU A 168 -21.65 -7.10 9.49
CA LEU A 168 -22.09 -7.84 10.67
C LEU A 168 -22.21 -6.88 11.86
N LYS A 169 -23.41 -6.82 12.43
CA LYS A 169 -23.69 -6.18 13.72
C LYS A 169 -24.06 -7.28 14.72
N HIS A 170 -23.30 -7.43 15.80
CA HIS A 170 -23.58 -8.37 16.88
C HIS A 170 -23.66 -7.64 18.24
N PRO A 171 -24.83 -7.64 18.91
CA PRO A 171 -25.09 -6.77 20.05
C PRO A 171 -24.32 -7.14 21.32
N LEU A 172 -24.15 -8.44 21.64
CA LEU A 172 -23.42 -8.85 22.86
C LEU A 172 -21.92 -8.57 22.84
N ARG A 173 -21.31 -8.42 21.65
CA ARG A 173 -19.85 -8.29 21.51
C ARG A 173 -19.43 -6.88 21.10
N ASN A 174 -20.36 -5.93 21.05
CA ASN A 174 -20.15 -4.59 20.47
C ASN A 174 -19.51 -4.65 19.09
N VAL A 175 -19.79 -5.71 18.33
CA VAL A 175 -19.26 -5.88 16.98
C VAL A 175 -20.21 -5.14 16.04
N ASN A 176 -19.67 -4.19 15.29
CA ASN A 176 -20.35 -3.54 14.19
C ASN A 176 -19.30 -3.31 13.11
N HIS A 177 -19.05 -4.36 12.33
CA HIS A 177 -18.06 -4.37 11.27
C HIS A 177 -18.76 -4.30 9.92
N ASN A 178 -18.19 -3.50 9.03
CA ASN A 178 -18.64 -3.45 7.65
C ASN A 178 -17.40 -3.40 6.77
N VAL A 179 -17.27 -4.38 5.88
CA VAL A 179 -16.25 -4.38 4.83
C VAL A 179 -16.95 -4.06 3.53
N LYS A 180 -16.50 -3.00 2.86
CA LYS A 180 -17.00 -2.60 1.55
C LYS A 180 -15.83 -2.48 0.59
N ILE A 181 -15.86 -3.22 -0.50
CA ILE A 181 -14.91 -3.12 -1.60
C ILE A 181 -15.58 -2.35 -2.71
N LEU A 182 -15.13 -1.14 -2.96
CA LEU A 182 -15.53 -0.31 -4.08
C LEU A 182 -14.59 -0.58 -5.26
N PHE A 183 -15.14 -0.65 -6.46
CA PHE A 183 -14.33 -0.74 -7.66
C PHE A 183 -14.97 0.03 -8.81
N GLN A 184 -14.12 0.48 -9.72
CA GLN A 184 -14.50 1.11 -10.99
C GLN A 184 -13.66 0.48 -12.09
N GLY A 185 -14.28 0.18 -13.23
CA GLY A 185 -13.61 -0.45 -14.35
C GLY A 185 -14.03 0.15 -15.68
N ASN A 186 -13.10 0.16 -16.63
CA ASN A 186 -13.40 0.48 -18.02
C ASN A 186 -13.76 -0.83 -18.75
N PRO A 187 -15.03 -1.04 -19.13
CA PRO A 187 -15.45 -2.27 -19.81
C PRO A 187 -14.82 -2.42 -21.20
N VAL A 188 -14.54 -1.31 -21.90
CA VAL A 188 -13.94 -1.31 -23.24
C VAL A 188 -12.50 -1.78 -23.18
N GLU A 189 -11.76 -1.35 -22.16
CA GLU A 189 -10.36 -1.73 -21.96
C GLU A 189 -10.18 -3.01 -21.12
N MET A 190 -11.26 -3.55 -20.54
CA MET A 190 -11.24 -4.66 -19.58
C MET A 190 -10.25 -4.42 -18.42
N LYS A 191 -10.19 -3.18 -17.91
CA LYS A 191 -9.26 -2.78 -16.84
C LYS A 191 -10.00 -2.22 -15.64
N LEU A 192 -9.44 -2.49 -14.46
CA LEU A 192 -9.90 -1.92 -13.21
C LEU A 192 -9.14 -0.62 -12.93
N ASN A 193 -9.84 0.51 -13.00
CA ASN A 193 -9.26 1.84 -12.84
C ASN A 193 -9.16 2.26 -11.38
N ARG A 194 -10.05 1.74 -10.53
CA ARG A 194 -10.04 2.01 -9.09
C ARG A 194 -10.42 0.77 -8.30
N LEU A 195 -9.68 0.52 -7.22
CA LEU A 195 -10.03 -0.40 -6.16
C LEU A 195 -9.97 0.36 -4.84
N GLU A 196 -10.97 0.20 -3.97
CA GLU A 196 -10.92 0.74 -2.62
C GLU A 196 -11.55 -0.22 -1.64
N ILE A 197 -10.82 -0.55 -0.58
CA ILE A 197 -11.30 -1.40 0.51
C ILE A 197 -11.58 -0.50 1.70
N GLN A 198 -12.80 -0.52 2.21
CA GLN A 198 -13.25 0.22 3.38
C GLN A 198 -13.59 -0.76 4.50
N LEU A 199 -13.00 -0.57 5.68
CA LEU A 199 -13.34 -1.27 6.92
C LEU A 199 -13.94 -0.28 7.91
N THR A 200 -15.21 -0.47 8.24
CA THR A 200 -15.89 0.27 9.30
C THR A 200 -15.66 -0.42 10.63
N THR A 201 -15.16 0.32 11.63
CA THR A 201 -14.93 -0.20 12.98
C THR A 201 -16.17 -0.01 13.85
N PRO A 202 -16.29 -0.75 14.97
CA PRO A 202 -17.41 -0.56 15.88
C PRO A 202 -17.35 0.83 16.52
N LYS A 203 -18.52 1.33 16.94
CA LYS A 203 -18.60 2.53 17.78
C LYS A 203 -17.85 2.26 19.09
N SER A 204 -16.87 3.10 19.40
CA SER A 204 -16.24 3.09 20.73
C SER A 204 -17.27 3.52 21.78
N HIS A 205 -17.40 2.73 22.86
CA HIS A 205 -18.27 3.01 24.02
C HIS A 205 -17.73 4.13 24.93
N ALA A 206 -16.68 4.84 24.52
CA ALA A 206 -16.25 6.04 25.22
C ALA A 206 -17.30 7.16 25.02
N GLN A 207 -18.24 7.23 25.97
CA GLN A 207 -19.10 8.39 26.26
C GLN A 207 -19.82 9.02 25.05
N ASN A 208 -20.92 8.41 24.60
CA ASN A 208 -22.00 9.03 23.80
C ASN A 208 -21.64 9.85 22.53
N LYS A 209 -20.39 9.78 22.02
CA LYS A 209 -19.92 10.54 20.84
C LYS A 209 -19.06 9.72 19.87
N GLY A 210 -19.02 8.40 19.98
CA GLY A 210 -18.24 7.54 19.08
C GLY A 210 -18.93 7.35 17.72
N LEU A 211 -18.49 8.06 16.68
CA LEU A 211 -18.76 7.67 15.29
C LEU A 211 -17.90 6.46 14.91
N PRO A 212 -18.43 5.49 14.14
CA PRO A 212 -17.61 4.40 13.61
C PRO A 212 -16.63 4.99 12.59
N TYR A 213 -15.34 4.75 12.74
CA TYR A 213 -14.36 5.25 11.79
C TYR A 213 -14.13 4.25 10.67
N ILE A 214 -13.83 4.76 9.48
CA ILE A 214 -13.56 3.95 8.29
C ILE A 214 -12.07 4.01 8.00
N VAL A 215 -11.43 2.85 8.06
CA VAL A 215 -10.09 2.65 7.49
C VAL A 215 -10.27 2.34 6.02
N TYR A 216 -9.61 3.07 5.13
CA TYR A 216 -9.68 2.79 3.70
C TYR A 216 -8.31 2.73 3.05
N LEU A 217 -8.16 1.79 2.12
CA LEU A 217 -7.02 1.68 1.20
C LEU A 217 -7.57 1.76 -0.22
N SER A 218 -7.19 2.79 -0.96
CA SER A 218 -7.58 3.00 -2.35
C SER A 218 -6.37 2.96 -3.28
N LYS A 219 -6.55 2.37 -4.46
CA LYS A 219 -5.63 2.41 -5.57
C LYS A 219 -6.39 2.89 -6.81
N LYS A 220 -5.92 3.97 -7.43
CA LYS A 220 -6.42 4.50 -8.71
C LYS A 220 -5.31 4.43 -9.75
N GLU A 221 -5.63 3.95 -10.93
CA GLU A 221 -4.74 3.94 -12.09
C GLU A 221 -5.39 4.68 -13.26
N GLU A 222 -4.65 5.62 -13.83
CA GLU A 222 -5.01 6.30 -15.07
C GLU A 222 -3.96 5.98 -16.13
N ASN A 223 -4.41 5.63 -17.34
CA ASN A 223 -3.56 5.35 -18.50
C ASN A 223 -2.44 4.30 -18.25
N ALA A 224 -2.80 3.01 -18.30
CA ALA A 224 -1.86 1.87 -18.41
C ALA A 224 -0.53 2.02 -17.61
N ASN A 225 -0.63 2.11 -16.28
CA ASN A 225 0.50 2.21 -15.33
C ASN A 225 1.32 3.52 -15.35
N GLN A 226 0.92 4.54 -16.11
CA GLN A 226 1.60 5.83 -16.14
C GLN A 226 1.32 6.64 -14.89
N ASN A 227 0.05 6.72 -14.50
CA ASN A 227 -0.40 7.43 -13.32
C ASN A 227 -0.97 6.45 -12.31
N VAL A 228 -0.30 6.30 -11.17
CA VAL A 228 -0.73 5.44 -10.08
C VAL A 228 -0.90 6.32 -8.85
N GLN A 229 -2.06 6.24 -8.21
CA GLN A 229 -2.34 6.89 -6.93
C GLN A 229 -2.76 5.82 -5.93
N ILE A 230 -2.11 5.80 -4.77
CA ILE A 230 -2.45 4.92 -3.65
C ILE A 230 -2.76 5.81 -2.45
N THR A 231 -3.93 5.64 -1.84
CA THR A 231 -4.33 6.41 -0.66
C THR A 231 -4.64 5.46 0.48
N LEU A 232 -3.97 5.63 1.61
CA LEU A 232 -4.35 5.03 2.88
C LEU A 232 -4.95 6.12 3.75
N GLY A 233 -6.12 5.89 4.33
CA GLY A 233 -6.73 6.90 5.17
C GLY A 233 -7.69 6.38 6.22
N LEU A 234 -8.02 7.30 7.11
CA LEU A 234 -9.01 7.18 8.15
C LEU A 234 -10.03 8.30 7.93
N ASN A 235 -11.32 7.99 7.99
CA ASN A 235 -12.37 8.99 7.97
C ASN A 235 -13.47 8.66 8.99
N ASN A 236 -14.44 9.58 9.14
CA ASN A 236 -15.61 9.38 9.99
C ASN A 236 -15.29 9.16 11.48
N PHE A 237 -14.24 9.81 12.00
CA PHE A 237 -13.93 9.87 13.43
C PHE A 237 -13.99 11.30 13.96
N LEU A 238 -14.00 11.44 15.28
CA LEU A 238 -13.92 12.73 15.97
C LEU A 238 -12.84 12.61 17.05
N ILE A 239 -11.60 12.91 16.70
CA ILE A 239 -10.52 13.03 17.70
C ILE A 239 -10.36 14.49 18.04
N ASP A 240 -10.70 14.84 19.27
CA ASP A 240 -10.42 16.16 19.83
C ASP A 240 -8.94 16.22 20.27
N LEU A 241 -8.20 17.17 19.68
CA LEU A 241 -6.80 17.43 19.98
C LEU A 241 -6.63 18.51 21.06
N SER A 242 -7.67 19.24 21.45
CA SER A 242 -7.59 20.36 22.41
C SER A 242 -7.10 19.93 23.79
N THR A 243 -7.41 18.69 24.18
CA THR A 243 -6.99 18.09 25.47
C THR A 243 -5.60 17.45 25.41
N ARG A 244 -4.91 17.48 24.26
CA ARG A 244 -3.61 16.82 24.08
C ARG A 244 -2.46 17.81 24.14
N GLU A 245 -1.53 17.61 25.06
CA GLU A 245 -0.35 18.48 25.23
C GLU A 245 0.77 18.26 24.18
N SER A 246 0.59 17.36 23.22
CA SER A 246 1.61 17.02 22.23
C SER A 246 1.94 18.19 21.29
N LYS A 247 3.24 18.40 21.02
CA LYS A 247 3.71 19.33 19.96
C LYS A 247 3.08 18.99 18.61
N VAL A 248 2.87 17.71 18.32
CA VAL A 248 2.23 17.25 17.08
C VAL A 248 0.76 17.66 17.06
N ALA A 249 0.03 17.51 18.19
CA ALA A 249 -1.35 17.96 18.29
C ALA A 249 -1.46 19.47 18.05
N LYS A 250 -0.63 20.27 18.72
CA LYS A 250 -0.59 21.73 18.53
C LYS A 250 -0.30 22.14 17.09
N SER A 251 0.64 21.48 16.41
CA SER A 251 0.92 21.74 14.98
C SER A 251 -0.23 21.35 14.06
N LEU A 252 -0.90 20.22 14.34
CA LEU A 252 -2.08 19.80 13.59
C LEU A 252 -3.27 20.73 13.79
N ILE A 253 -3.45 21.32 14.97
CA ILE A 253 -4.48 22.34 15.23
C ILE A 253 -4.18 23.61 14.43
N LYS A 254 -2.92 24.06 14.40
CA LYS A 254 -2.52 25.26 13.63
C LYS A 254 -2.78 25.16 12.13
N LEU A 255 -2.84 23.95 11.57
CA LEU A 255 -3.01 23.74 10.14
C LEU A 255 -4.32 24.34 9.59
N ASP A 256 -5.42 24.12 10.31
CA ASP A 256 -6.78 24.46 9.87
C ASP A 256 -7.59 25.19 10.94
N SER A 257 -6.96 25.51 12.08
CA SER A 257 -7.58 26.05 13.30
C SER A 257 -8.70 25.19 13.90
N ASP A 258 -8.86 23.94 13.45
CA ASP A 258 -9.86 23.00 13.95
C ASP A 258 -9.19 22.02 14.95
N PRO A 259 -9.60 22.01 16.23
CA PRO A 259 -9.11 21.02 17.18
C PRO A 259 -9.61 19.60 16.88
N ILE A 260 -10.63 19.45 16.03
CA ILE A 260 -11.24 18.17 15.72
C ILE A 260 -10.65 17.59 14.44
N VAL A 261 -10.11 16.38 14.54
CA VAL A 261 -9.69 15.58 13.39
C VAL A 261 -10.85 14.69 12.95
N LYS A 262 -11.29 14.87 11.70
CA LYS A 262 -12.37 14.13 11.02
C LYS A 262 -11.84 13.15 9.97
N SER A 263 -10.71 13.49 9.36
CA SER A 263 -10.00 12.62 8.43
C SER A 263 -8.48 12.79 8.51
N LEU A 264 -7.77 11.69 8.26
CA LEU A 264 -6.31 11.66 8.07
C LEU A 264 -6.00 10.74 6.90
N SER A 265 -5.15 11.18 5.98
CA SER A 265 -4.76 10.33 4.85
C SER A 265 -3.30 10.53 4.45
N ILE A 266 -2.70 9.46 3.95
CA ILE A 266 -1.41 9.43 3.28
C ILE A 266 -1.67 9.01 1.84
N GLU A 267 -1.25 9.84 0.90
CA GLU A 267 -1.44 9.65 -0.54
C GLU A 267 -0.07 9.54 -1.20
N TYR A 268 0.20 8.38 -1.79
CA TYR A 268 1.29 8.17 -2.71
C TYR A 268 0.79 8.40 -4.13
N SER A 269 1.50 9.17 -4.93
CA SER A 269 1.27 9.26 -6.37
C SER A 269 2.56 9.03 -7.15
N ARG A 270 2.43 8.42 -8.31
CA ARG A 270 3.50 8.27 -9.30
C ARG A 270 2.95 8.63 -10.66
N THR A 271 3.62 9.57 -11.33
CA THR A 271 3.31 10.00 -12.69
C THR A 271 4.54 9.77 -13.56
N LYS A 272 4.36 9.00 -14.64
CA LYS A 272 5.40 8.71 -15.63
C LYS A 272 5.04 9.35 -16.96
N ASP A 273 5.79 10.36 -17.36
CA ASP A 273 5.71 10.95 -18.70
C ASP A 273 6.81 10.35 -19.58
N SER A 274 6.41 9.39 -20.42
CA SER A 274 7.32 8.69 -21.33
C SER A 274 7.89 9.61 -22.41
N SER A 275 7.17 10.67 -22.80
CA SER A 275 7.64 11.62 -23.82
C SER A 275 8.80 12.47 -23.30
N LYS A 276 8.78 12.82 -22.01
CA LYS A 276 9.81 13.63 -21.34
C LYS A 276 10.84 12.80 -20.57
N LYS A 277 10.76 11.46 -20.62
CA LYS A 277 11.56 10.54 -19.79
C LYS A 277 11.54 10.98 -18.31
N LEU A 278 10.36 11.39 -17.82
CA LEU A 278 10.16 11.98 -16.50
C LEU A 278 9.38 11.00 -15.62
N VAL A 279 9.83 10.85 -14.38
CA VAL A 279 9.12 10.16 -13.31
C VAL A 279 8.98 11.11 -12.14
N GLU A 280 7.74 11.40 -11.78
CA GLU A 280 7.40 12.15 -10.58
C GLU A 280 6.79 11.19 -9.56
N ILE A 281 7.25 11.26 -8.32
CA ILE A 281 6.72 10.54 -7.17
C ILE A 281 6.35 11.58 -6.13
N SER A 282 5.14 11.52 -5.59
CA SER A 282 4.73 12.36 -4.47
C SER A 282 4.18 11.53 -3.31
N LEU A 283 4.48 11.95 -2.09
CA LEU A 283 3.90 11.44 -0.86
C LEU A 283 3.29 12.63 -0.11
N ARG A 284 1.98 12.61 0.04
CA ARG A 284 1.19 13.72 0.61
C ARG A 284 0.48 13.24 1.86
N THR A 285 0.50 14.05 2.91
CA THR A 285 -0.25 13.80 4.14
C THR A 285 -1.28 14.91 4.34
N LYS A 286 -2.54 14.50 4.58
CA LYS A 286 -3.67 15.42 4.73
C LYS A 286 -4.37 15.20 6.07
N LYS A 287 -4.82 16.29 6.68
CA LYS A 287 -5.74 16.33 7.84
C LYS A 287 -6.97 17.08 7.39
N ASN A 288 -8.16 16.52 7.57
CA ASN A 288 -9.41 17.17 7.15
C ASN A 288 -9.37 17.63 5.67
N ASN A 289 -8.72 16.83 4.81
CA ASN A 289 -8.42 17.14 3.40
C ASN A 289 -7.42 18.29 3.14
N LEU A 290 -6.85 18.91 4.17
CA LEU A 290 -5.82 19.93 4.06
C LEU A 290 -4.42 19.32 4.12
N LEU A 291 -3.60 19.65 3.12
CA LEU A 291 -2.23 19.16 2.98
C LEU A 291 -1.31 19.80 4.05
N PHE A 292 -0.64 18.98 4.85
CA PHE A 292 0.35 19.46 5.82
C PHE A 292 1.73 18.83 5.65
N GLY A 293 1.84 17.77 4.85
CA GLY A 293 3.11 17.16 4.48
C GLY A 293 3.11 16.84 3.00
N ASN A 294 4.16 17.20 2.29
CA ASN A 294 4.38 16.84 0.90
C ASN A 294 5.86 16.52 0.70
N VAL A 295 6.14 15.33 0.18
CA VAL A 295 7.45 14.92 -0.30
C VAL A 295 7.30 14.66 -1.79
N GLN A 296 7.92 15.48 -2.62
CA GLN A 296 7.91 15.34 -4.07
C GLN A 296 9.32 15.00 -4.53
N PHE A 297 9.44 13.91 -5.28
CA PHE A 297 10.65 13.48 -5.93
C PHE A 297 10.43 13.47 -7.44
N THR A 298 11.20 14.25 -8.17
CA THR A 298 11.16 14.27 -9.63
C THR A 298 12.47 13.72 -10.16
N LYS A 299 12.41 12.80 -11.11
CA LYS A 299 13.55 12.29 -11.87
C LYS A 299 13.32 12.52 -13.36
N SER A 300 14.30 13.07 -14.06
CA SER A 300 14.31 13.14 -15.53
C SER A 300 15.55 12.49 -16.12
N GLY A 301 15.41 11.98 -17.34
CA GLY A 301 16.48 11.31 -18.09
C GLY A 301 16.44 9.78 -17.98
N SER A 302 17.15 9.10 -18.86
CA SER A 302 17.19 7.64 -18.93
C SER A 302 18.60 7.14 -19.25
N LEU A 303 19.05 6.11 -18.53
CA LEU A 303 20.27 5.38 -18.83
C LEU A 303 20.03 4.22 -19.83
N SER A 304 18.88 4.20 -20.51
CA SER A 304 18.55 3.15 -21.50
C SER A 304 19.53 3.11 -22.67
N ASP A 305 20.02 4.28 -23.09
CA ASP A 305 20.77 4.44 -24.34
C ASP A 305 22.28 4.10 -24.14
N LEU A 306 22.72 4.00 -22.88
CA LEU A 306 24.02 3.42 -22.49
C LEU A 306 24.18 1.94 -22.89
N ARG A 307 23.08 1.26 -23.22
CA ARG A 307 23.03 -0.19 -23.47
C ARG A 307 23.51 -0.61 -24.85
N LEU A 308 23.68 0.33 -25.77
CA LEU A 308 23.88 0.04 -27.20
C LEU A 308 25.32 0.18 -27.69
N ASN A 309 26.20 0.93 -26.99
CA ASN A 309 27.62 1.06 -27.38
C ASN A 309 28.56 1.26 -26.15
N PRO A 310 29.36 0.26 -25.76
CA PRO A 310 30.30 0.39 -24.63
C PRO A 310 31.49 1.33 -24.91
N SER A 311 31.71 1.68 -26.19
CA SER A 311 32.80 2.55 -26.65
C SER A 311 32.37 4.02 -26.83
N GLU A 312 31.06 4.26 -26.84
CA GLU A 312 30.46 5.57 -27.10
C GLU A 312 29.20 5.73 -26.26
N VAL A 313 29.33 6.60 -25.27
CA VAL A 313 28.26 7.06 -24.41
C VAL A 313 27.95 8.50 -24.81
N PRO A 314 26.87 8.75 -25.58
CA PRO A 314 26.46 10.11 -25.91
C PRO A 314 26.10 10.84 -24.62
N ARG A 315 26.19 12.17 -24.63
CA ARG A 315 25.92 12.99 -23.43
C ARG A 315 24.55 12.67 -22.86
N GLN A 316 24.55 12.19 -21.62
CA GLN A 316 23.35 11.92 -20.84
C GLN A 316 23.25 12.91 -19.69
N SER A 317 22.01 13.27 -19.33
CA SER A 317 21.73 14.06 -18.14
C SER A 317 20.68 13.35 -17.30
N LEU A 318 20.98 13.20 -16.02
CA LEU A 318 20.06 12.78 -14.97
C LEU A 318 19.85 13.95 -14.03
N VAL A 319 18.59 14.30 -13.81
CA VAL A 319 18.23 15.30 -12.81
C VAL A 319 17.32 14.64 -11.80
N SER A 320 17.60 14.87 -10.51
CA SER A 320 16.68 14.59 -9.42
C SER A 320 16.43 15.82 -8.57
N ASN A 321 15.18 16.05 -8.21
CA ASN A 321 14.78 17.08 -7.27
C ASN A 321 13.95 16.42 -6.17
N LEU A 322 14.27 16.74 -4.92
CA LEU A 322 13.52 16.39 -3.73
C LEU A 322 13.03 17.67 -3.07
N GLN A 323 11.72 17.80 -2.91
CA GLN A 323 11.10 18.86 -2.14
C GLN A 323 10.31 18.25 -0.99
N VAL A 324 10.60 18.70 0.22
CA VAL A 324 9.91 18.31 1.45
C VAL A 324 9.30 19.57 2.04
N ARG A 325 7.99 19.57 2.22
CA ARG A 325 7.28 20.60 2.95
C ARG A 325 6.47 19.95 4.04
N VAL A 326 6.73 20.32 5.29
CA VAL A 326 6.00 19.83 6.46
C VAL A 326 5.59 21.04 7.30
N PHE A 327 4.29 21.32 7.33
CA PHE A 327 3.71 22.56 7.84
C PHE A 327 4.31 23.79 7.12
N GLU A 328 4.86 24.73 7.89
CA GLU A 328 5.55 25.93 7.42
C GLU A 328 7.01 25.65 7.04
N ASN A 329 7.57 24.50 7.43
CA ASN A 329 8.97 24.20 7.19
C ASN A 329 9.15 23.58 5.81
N SER A 330 10.05 24.16 5.02
CA SER A 330 10.48 23.62 3.75
C SER A 330 11.92 23.10 3.82
N ALA A 331 12.18 22.11 2.99
CA ALA A 331 13.49 21.51 2.78
C ALA A 331 13.58 21.09 1.32
N ALA A 332 14.71 21.33 0.69
CA ALA A 332 14.92 20.89 -0.69
C ALA A 332 16.31 20.30 -0.89
N ALA A 333 16.41 19.37 -1.84
CA ALA A 333 17.67 18.90 -2.38
C ALA A 333 17.56 18.73 -3.89
N ASP A 334 18.53 19.27 -4.62
CA ASP A 334 18.64 19.17 -6.06
C ASP A 334 19.93 18.42 -6.39
N ALA A 335 19.85 17.42 -7.25
CA ALA A 335 21.00 16.76 -7.82
C ALA A 335 20.90 16.75 -9.34
N LYS A 336 21.98 17.11 -10.01
CA LYS A 336 22.13 17.03 -11.45
C LYS A 336 23.42 16.30 -11.75
N PHE A 337 23.33 15.31 -12.61
CA PHE A 337 24.46 14.52 -13.08
C PHE A 337 24.46 14.52 -14.61
N GLU A 338 25.58 14.87 -15.21
CA GLU A 338 25.79 14.74 -16.64
C GLU A 338 27.03 13.89 -16.87
N PHE A 339 26.98 13.01 -17.85
CA PHE A 339 28.13 12.24 -18.25
C PHE A 339 28.16 12.02 -19.76
N GLU A 340 29.37 12.00 -20.31
CA GLU A 340 29.66 11.72 -21.71
C GLU A 340 30.98 10.96 -21.76
N ASN A 341 31.07 9.96 -22.63
CA ASN A 341 32.30 9.24 -22.85
C ASN A 341 32.40 8.85 -24.32
N SER A 342 33.38 9.37 -25.04
CA SER A 342 33.61 9.07 -26.45
C SER A 342 35.08 8.78 -26.69
N LEU A 343 35.38 7.50 -26.97
CA LEU A 343 36.73 7.08 -27.34
C LEU A 343 37.17 7.66 -28.69
N LYS A 344 36.27 7.76 -29.66
CA LYS A 344 36.58 8.32 -31.00
C LYS A 344 36.98 9.79 -30.94
N SER A 345 36.32 10.58 -30.10
CA SER A 345 36.62 12.01 -29.94
C SER A 345 37.56 12.33 -28.78
N LYS A 346 38.08 11.31 -28.07
CA LYS A 346 38.91 11.44 -26.86
C LYS A 346 38.31 12.42 -25.84
N LYS A 347 36.98 12.35 -25.68
CA LYS A 347 36.20 13.26 -24.86
C LYS A 347 35.55 12.51 -23.70
N HIS A 348 35.81 12.97 -22.48
CA HIS A 348 35.16 12.49 -21.27
C HIS A 348 34.59 13.68 -20.51
N LEU A 349 33.32 13.60 -20.12
CA LEU A 349 32.67 14.60 -19.30
C LEU A 349 32.00 13.91 -18.12
N LEU A 350 32.20 14.44 -16.93
CA LEU A 350 31.44 14.13 -15.73
C LEU A 350 31.16 15.46 -15.04
N ASN A 351 29.90 15.83 -14.97
CA ASN A 351 29.43 16.97 -14.19
C ASN A 351 28.46 16.47 -13.13
N PHE A 352 28.68 16.85 -11.89
CA PHE A 352 27.81 16.59 -10.76
C PHE A 352 27.59 17.88 -10.00
N ASP A 353 26.33 18.28 -9.88
CA ASP A 353 25.90 19.41 -9.08
C ASP A 353 24.88 18.91 -8.06
N PHE A 354 25.15 19.14 -6.78
CA PHE A 354 24.23 18.88 -5.69
C PHE A 354 24.03 20.14 -4.87
N LYS A 355 22.79 20.46 -4.51
CA LYS A 355 22.42 21.62 -3.71
C LYS A 355 21.37 21.22 -2.70
N THR A 356 21.39 21.88 -1.56
CA THR A 356 20.39 21.68 -0.50
C THR A 356 19.92 23.02 0.03
N ASP A 357 18.68 23.06 0.50
CA ASP A 357 18.07 24.25 1.06
C ASP A 357 17.17 23.92 2.28
N GLY A 358 16.82 24.96 3.04
CA GLY A 358 15.95 24.88 4.20
C GLY A 358 16.45 23.90 5.26
N LEU A 359 15.54 23.07 5.78
CA LEU A 359 15.87 22.09 6.82
C LEU A 359 16.92 21.06 6.38
N LEU A 360 16.94 20.65 5.10
CA LEU A 360 17.89 19.64 4.61
C LEU A 360 19.32 20.17 4.64
N LYS A 361 19.50 21.44 4.26
CA LYS A 361 20.78 22.14 4.40
C LYS A 361 21.26 22.20 5.86
N ILE A 362 20.35 22.47 6.80
CA ILE A 362 20.68 22.54 8.23
C ILE A 362 21.04 21.15 8.78
N LEU A 363 20.22 20.14 8.51
CA LEU A 363 20.39 18.76 9.00
C LEU A 363 21.67 18.12 8.45
N LEU A 364 21.92 18.28 7.15
CA LEU A 364 23.11 17.72 6.50
C LEU A 364 24.37 18.58 6.74
N LYS A 365 24.20 19.81 7.25
CA LYS A 365 25.23 20.85 7.31
C LYS A 365 25.95 21.03 5.97
N LEU A 366 25.29 20.73 4.87
CA LEU A 366 25.82 20.80 3.51
C LEU A 366 25.05 21.88 2.77
N ILE A 367 25.69 22.64 1.89
CA ILE A 367 25.03 23.67 1.08
C ILE A 367 25.03 23.22 -0.38
N SER A 368 26.21 22.85 -0.88
CA SER A 368 26.35 22.34 -2.25
C SER A 368 27.61 21.50 -2.43
N ILE A 369 27.58 20.60 -3.40
CA ILE A 369 28.75 19.92 -3.97
C ILE A 369 28.72 20.19 -5.47
N LYS A 370 29.84 20.61 -6.03
CA LYS A 370 30.06 20.70 -7.47
C LYS A 370 31.28 19.87 -7.81
N ALA A 371 31.18 19.02 -8.82
CA ALA A 371 32.30 18.28 -9.36
C ALA A 371 32.19 18.28 -10.88
N ARG A 372 33.21 18.79 -11.55
CA ARG A 372 33.36 18.79 -12.99
C ARG A 372 34.67 18.11 -13.33
N PHE A 373 34.62 17.24 -14.32
CA PHE A 373 35.77 16.59 -14.89
C PHE A 373 35.55 16.50 -16.39
N GLU A 374 36.36 17.24 -17.14
CA GLU A 374 36.29 17.27 -18.59
C GLU A 374 37.69 16.99 -19.16
N VAL A 375 37.78 15.96 -19.99
CA VAL A 375 38.98 15.62 -20.75
C VAL A 375 38.65 15.83 -22.22
N ASN A 376 39.50 16.58 -22.91
CA ASN A 376 39.42 16.80 -24.34
C ASN A 376 40.82 16.72 -24.95
N GLY A 377 41.19 15.53 -25.46
CA GLY A 377 42.54 15.26 -25.93
C GLY A 377 43.58 15.32 -24.79
N SER A 378 44.54 16.23 -24.89
CA SER A 378 45.60 16.45 -23.88
C SER A 378 45.24 17.49 -22.80
N ARG A 379 44.08 18.15 -22.94
CA ARG A 379 43.59 19.15 -22.00
C ARG A 379 42.64 18.50 -20.99
N ILE A 380 42.83 18.87 -19.73
CA ILE A 380 41.98 18.47 -18.61
C ILE A 380 41.45 19.73 -17.92
N ASN A 381 40.16 19.75 -17.65
CA ASN A 381 39.52 20.74 -16.81
C ASN A 381 38.76 20.01 -15.71
N SER A 382 39.33 20.00 -14.52
CA SER A 382 38.71 19.43 -13.33
C SER A 382 38.47 20.51 -12.30
N GLU A 383 37.28 20.52 -11.73
CA GLU A 383 36.87 21.39 -10.65
C GLU A 383 36.09 20.56 -9.62
N TYR A 384 36.38 20.76 -8.35
CA TYR A 384 35.60 20.23 -7.25
C TYR A 384 35.42 21.32 -6.21
N GLU A 385 34.20 21.50 -5.73
CA GLU A 385 33.89 22.44 -4.66
C GLU A 385 32.82 21.84 -3.74
N MET A 386 33.08 21.82 -2.44
CA MET A 386 32.08 21.54 -1.42
C MET A 386 31.87 22.79 -0.57
N LYS A 387 30.61 23.24 -0.45
CA LYS A 387 30.17 24.29 0.48
C LYS A 387 29.35 23.67 1.61
N LYS A 388 29.66 24.03 2.85
CA LYS A 388 29.03 23.43 4.04
C LYS A 388 28.87 24.46 5.17
N ILE A 389 28.09 24.10 6.19
CA ILE A 389 27.91 24.88 7.42
C ILE A 389 28.95 24.39 8.44
N GLY A 390 29.78 25.30 8.95
CA GLY A 390 30.76 25.01 10.00
C GLY A 390 32.03 25.86 9.88
N GLU A 391 33.07 25.44 10.60
CA GLU A 391 34.37 26.12 10.67
C GLU A 391 35.10 26.18 9.33
N VAL A 392 34.84 25.23 8.43
CA VAL A 392 35.25 25.29 7.02
C VAL A 392 34.00 25.51 6.20
N ARG A 393 33.84 26.71 5.62
CA ARG A 393 32.66 27.09 4.82
C ARG A 393 32.71 26.51 3.42
N SER A 394 33.91 26.43 2.85
CA SER A 394 34.12 25.72 1.58
C SER A 394 35.52 25.17 1.45
N PHE A 395 35.66 24.14 0.63
CA PHE A 395 36.95 23.71 0.11
C PHE A 395 36.77 23.14 -1.29
N GLY A 396 37.83 23.19 -2.09
CA GLY A 396 37.79 22.73 -3.45
C GLY A 396 39.16 22.65 -4.09
N PHE A 397 39.19 22.03 -5.26
CA PHE A 397 40.37 22.03 -6.11
C PHE A 397 39.98 22.30 -7.56
N SER A 398 40.85 22.97 -8.31
CA SER A 398 40.66 23.27 -9.73
C SER A 398 41.96 23.05 -10.51
N THR A 399 41.88 22.53 -11.73
CA THR A 399 43.03 22.43 -12.62
C THR A 399 43.66 23.80 -12.87
N ARG A 400 44.99 23.88 -12.84
CA ARG A 400 45.71 25.11 -13.17
C ARG A 400 45.49 25.54 -14.61
N LYS A 401 45.46 26.85 -14.86
CA LYS A 401 45.16 27.49 -16.15
C LYS A 401 46.00 26.95 -17.33
N ASP A 402 47.23 26.50 -17.05
CA ASP A 402 48.17 25.96 -18.05
C ASP A 402 48.56 24.49 -17.80
N SER A 403 47.82 23.77 -16.96
CA SER A 403 48.16 22.37 -16.67
C SER A 403 47.90 21.48 -17.89
N GLN A 404 48.94 20.76 -18.30
CA GLN A 404 48.84 19.69 -19.30
C GLN A 404 48.90 18.33 -18.62
N ILE A 405 48.27 17.32 -19.24
CA ILE A 405 48.42 15.93 -18.80
C ILE A 405 49.85 15.49 -19.12
N ARG A 406 50.57 15.00 -18.11
CA ARG A 406 51.93 14.46 -18.24
C ARG A 406 51.94 12.98 -17.87
N SER A 407 52.68 12.16 -18.59
CA SER A 407 52.82 10.74 -18.24
C SER A 407 53.94 10.56 -17.21
N SER A 408 53.62 9.92 -16.09
CA SER A 408 54.54 9.51 -15.03
C SER A 408 55.10 8.11 -15.32
N PRO A 409 56.28 7.77 -14.77
CA PRO A 409 56.71 6.39 -14.63
C PRO A 409 55.60 5.52 -14.01
N ASN A 410 55.46 4.27 -14.45
CA ASN A 410 54.42 3.30 -14.04
C ASN A 410 53.01 3.49 -14.65
N GLY A 411 52.87 4.27 -15.72
CA GLY A 411 51.62 4.35 -16.49
C GLY A 411 50.53 5.23 -15.88
N PHE A 412 50.88 6.07 -14.90
CA PHE A 412 50.01 7.12 -14.38
C PHE A 412 50.09 8.37 -15.25
N ASN A 413 48.98 9.08 -15.33
CA ASN A 413 48.89 10.42 -15.87
C ASN A 413 48.78 11.42 -14.72
N GLU A 414 49.43 12.57 -14.86
CA GLU A 414 49.53 13.58 -13.83
C GLU A 414 49.10 14.96 -14.35
N PHE A 415 48.46 15.75 -13.49
CA PHE A 415 48.18 17.16 -13.77
C PHE A 415 48.12 17.96 -12.47
N ASP A 416 48.37 19.27 -12.56
CA ASP A 416 48.46 20.14 -11.40
C ASP A 416 47.12 20.81 -11.09
N VAL A 417 46.81 20.87 -9.80
CA VAL A 417 45.61 21.50 -9.26
C VAL A 417 45.97 22.56 -8.23
N GLU A 418 45.13 23.58 -8.15
CA GLU A 418 45.10 24.53 -7.06
C GLU A 418 44.02 24.11 -6.08
N TYR A 419 44.33 24.21 -4.79
CA TYR A 419 43.44 23.95 -3.70
C TYR A 419 43.10 25.25 -3.00
N LEU A 420 41.81 25.43 -2.73
CA LEU A 420 41.30 26.56 -1.96
C LEU A 420 40.44 26.03 -0.83
N LYS A 421 40.67 26.56 0.37
CA LYS A 421 39.87 26.31 1.56
C LYS A 421 39.50 27.62 2.20
N VAL A 422 38.23 27.79 2.55
CA VAL A 422 37.68 29.00 3.16
C VAL A 422 37.14 28.66 4.54
N LEU A 423 37.68 29.30 5.57
CA LEU A 423 37.28 29.13 6.95
C LEU A 423 36.04 29.97 7.31
N GLY A 424 35.44 29.69 8.46
CA GLY A 424 34.32 30.45 9.05
C GLY A 424 34.64 31.92 9.25
N SER A 425 35.91 32.24 9.53
CA SER A 425 36.46 33.59 9.62
C SER A 425 36.64 34.30 8.28
N ASN A 426 36.26 33.66 7.16
CA ASN A 426 36.54 34.08 5.78
C ASN A 426 38.04 34.08 5.39
N GLN A 427 38.92 33.56 6.25
CA GLN A 427 40.31 33.33 5.89
C GLN A 427 40.41 32.26 4.79
N GLN A 428 41.23 32.54 3.78
CA GLN A 428 41.49 31.61 2.67
C GLN A 428 42.86 30.95 2.83
N ILE A 429 42.89 29.63 2.71
CA ILE A 429 44.11 28.82 2.64
C ILE A 429 44.22 28.31 1.20
N LYS A 430 45.30 28.70 0.52
CA LYS A 430 45.62 28.26 -0.83
C LYS A 430 46.79 27.29 -0.79
N SER A 431 46.71 26.22 -1.57
CA SER A 431 47.80 25.26 -1.72
C SER A 431 47.77 24.70 -3.14
N THR A 432 48.79 23.95 -3.52
CA THR A 432 48.89 23.33 -4.84
C THR A 432 49.24 21.85 -4.67
N GLY A 433 48.81 21.03 -5.61
CA GLY A 433 49.16 19.61 -5.61
C GLY A 433 49.06 19.02 -7.01
N THR A 434 49.42 17.74 -7.11
CA THR A 434 49.39 17.00 -8.36
C THR A 434 48.40 15.85 -8.23
N VAL A 435 47.40 15.82 -9.10
CA VAL A 435 46.50 14.67 -9.23
C VAL A 435 47.21 13.63 -10.08
N ARG A 436 47.29 12.41 -9.56
CA ARG A 436 47.76 11.23 -10.29
C ARG A 436 46.58 10.34 -10.59
N TYR A 437 46.38 9.98 -11.85
CA TYR A 437 45.31 9.08 -12.24
C TYR A 437 45.80 8.04 -13.25
N GLN A 438 45.18 6.87 -13.24
CA GLN A 438 45.47 5.79 -14.17
C GLN A 438 44.17 5.09 -14.54
N TYR A 439 44.01 4.83 -15.84
CA TYR A 439 43.07 3.81 -16.29
C TYR A 439 43.81 2.48 -16.29
N LYS A 440 43.42 1.54 -15.42
CA LYS A 440 43.98 0.18 -15.42
C LYS A 440 43.44 -0.61 -16.61
N ASP A 441 42.18 -0.38 -16.95
CA ASP A 441 41.50 -0.81 -18.17
C ASP A 441 40.29 0.13 -18.43
N LEU A 442 39.47 -0.14 -19.45
CA LEU A 442 38.25 0.64 -19.76
C LEU A 442 37.21 0.66 -18.62
N LYS A 443 37.35 -0.23 -17.63
CA LYS A 443 36.38 -0.49 -16.55
C LYS A 443 36.86 0.05 -15.21
N ASN A 444 38.17 0.14 -15.02
CA ASN A 444 38.81 0.41 -13.74
C ASN A 444 39.65 1.69 -13.82
N PHE A 445 39.30 2.66 -12.98
CA PHE A 445 39.95 3.96 -12.91
C PHE A 445 40.41 4.21 -11.47
N ASP A 446 41.66 4.59 -11.31
CA ASP A 446 42.20 5.03 -10.03
C ASP A 446 42.69 6.47 -10.15
N ALA A 447 42.40 7.29 -9.14
CA ALA A 447 42.94 8.62 -8.99
C ALA A 447 43.36 8.88 -7.54
N SER A 448 44.34 9.76 -7.36
CA SER A 448 44.80 10.20 -6.06
C SER A 448 45.30 11.64 -6.15
N LEU A 449 45.17 12.36 -5.04
CA LEU A 449 45.74 13.67 -4.84
C LEU A 449 46.28 13.73 -3.42
N ASP A 450 47.49 14.23 -3.28
CA ASP A 450 48.09 14.49 -1.98
C ASP A 450 48.58 15.94 -1.96
N ILE A 451 47.95 16.75 -1.12
CA ILE A 451 48.32 18.12 -0.82
C ILE A 451 48.82 18.13 0.60
N LYS A 452 50.15 18.12 0.73
CA LYS A 452 50.87 18.05 2.00
C LYS A 452 50.24 18.97 3.04
N ASN A 453 49.93 18.40 4.21
CA ASN A 453 49.35 19.08 5.38
C ASN A 453 47.96 19.72 5.19
N ASN A 454 47.32 19.59 4.02
CA ASN A 454 46.02 20.22 3.75
C ASN A 454 44.91 19.22 3.38
N TYR A 455 45.18 18.33 2.43
CA TYR A 455 44.15 17.47 1.86
C TYR A 455 44.74 16.27 1.13
N ARG A 456 44.17 15.09 1.35
CA ARG A 456 44.51 13.90 0.56
C ARG A 456 43.23 13.22 0.11
N PHE A 457 43.17 12.75 -1.13
CA PHE A 457 42.15 11.80 -1.57
C PHE A 457 42.70 10.61 -2.35
N SER A 458 41.98 9.50 -2.29
CA SER A 458 42.13 8.38 -3.21
C SER A 458 40.75 7.96 -3.70
N LEU A 459 40.58 7.93 -5.02
CA LEU A 459 39.38 7.52 -5.73
C LEU A 459 39.70 6.22 -6.48
N SER A 460 38.89 5.19 -6.27
CA SER A 460 38.95 3.96 -7.06
C SER A 460 37.56 3.67 -7.60
N VAL A 461 37.47 3.51 -8.91
CA VAL A 461 36.28 3.06 -9.62
C VAL A 461 36.58 1.66 -10.11
N LYS A 462 35.86 0.68 -9.58
CA LYS A 462 35.92 -0.71 -10.06
C LYS A 462 34.62 -1.06 -10.76
N ASN A 463 34.73 -1.71 -11.91
CA ASN A 463 33.56 -2.23 -12.62
C ASN A 463 33.74 -3.74 -12.85
N GLU A 464 33.15 -4.53 -11.95
CA GLU A 464 33.25 -5.99 -11.94
C GLU A 464 32.04 -6.62 -12.64
N ARG A 465 32.28 -7.31 -13.76
CA ARG A 465 31.25 -8.14 -14.40
C ARG A 465 31.11 -9.45 -13.64
N LYS A 466 29.93 -9.73 -13.08
CA LYS A 466 29.67 -11.01 -12.37
C LYS A 466 29.51 -12.21 -13.31
N LEU A 467 29.21 -12.02 -14.60
CA LEU A 467 29.00 -13.11 -15.58
C LEU A 467 29.60 -12.73 -16.94
N LYS A 468 30.28 -13.69 -17.61
CA LYS A 468 30.94 -13.50 -18.92
C LYS A 468 29.98 -13.00 -20.03
N ASP A 469 28.69 -13.33 -19.92
CA ASP A 469 27.69 -13.09 -20.98
C ASP A 469 26.67 -11.99 -20.63
N LYS A 470 26.84 -11.29 -19.51
CA LYS A 470 26.00 -10.11 -19.18
C LYS A 470 26.75 -8.82 -19.45
N LEU A 471 26.06 -7.87 -20.10
CA LEU A 471 26.59 -6.59 -20.55
C LEU A 471 27.03 -5.65 -19.39
N PHE A 472 26.64 -5.92 -18.14
CA PHE A 472 26.85 -5.00 -17.00
C PHE A 472 27.41 -5.68 -15.74
N GLY A 473 28.14 -4.88 -14.97
CA GLY A 473 28.81 -5.23 -13.72
C GLY A 473 28.43 -4.32 -12.55
N VAL A 474 28.97 -4.61 -11.37
CA VAL A 474 28.85 -3.75 -10.18
C VAL A 474 29.85 -2.61 -10.31
N HIS A 475 29.39 -1.37 -10.22
CA HIS A 475 30.27 -0.20 -10.14
C HIS A 475 30.46 0.19 -8.67
N ASP A 476 31.68 0.05 -8.18
CA ASP A 476 32.09 0.46 -6.84
C ASP A 476 32.99 1.68 -6.97
N ILE A 477 32.49 2.84 -6.53
CA ILE A 477 33.22 4.10 -6.52
C ILE A 477 33.54 4.44 -5.07
N ARG A 478 34.81 4.36 -4.68
CA ARG A 478 35.27 4.69 -3.33
C ARG A 478 36.14 5.93 -3.35
N MET A 479 35.75 6.94 -2.60
CA MET A 479 36.54 8.14 -2.34
C MET A 479 36.92 8.18 -0.86
N LYS A 480 38.19 7.96 -0.57
CA LYS A 480 38.78 8.24 0.74
C LYS A 480 39.34 9.65 0.75
N TYR A 481 39.08 10.41 1.80
CA TYR A 481 39.62 11.76 1.95
C TYR A 481 39.92 12.12 3.40
N ALA A 482 40.92 12.97 3.64
CA ALA A 482 41.22 13.52 4.95
C ALA A 482 41.34 15.04 4.87
N HIS A 483 40.68 15.74 5.80
CA HIS A 483 40.93 17.17 6.06
C HIS A 483 41.83 17.27 7.28
N LEU A 484 42.97 17.94 7.13
CA LEU A 484 44.00 17.99 8.19
C LEU A 484 43.77 19.12 9.20
N ASP A 485 42.51 19.43 9.53
CA ASP A 485 42.19 20.35 10.63
C ASP A 485 41.96 19.59 11.92
N ALA A 486 42.90 19.79 12.86
CA ALA A 486 42.90 19.38 14.28
C ALA A 486 42.77 17.87 14.60
N PHE A 487 42.13 17.05 13.74
CA PHE A 487 42.06 15.60 13.89
C PHE A 487 42.21 14.93 12.53
N GLN A 488 43.23 14.08 12.39
CA GLN A 488 43.53 13.26 11.21
C GLN A 488 42.49 12.13 11.00
N VAL A 489 41.22 12.47 10.83
CA VAL A 489 40.17 11.46 10.60
C VAL A 489 39.94 11.36 9.10
N GLU A 490 40.41 10.25 8.52
CA GLU A 490 40.08 9.84 7.17
C GLU A 490 38.58 9.50 7.09
N ARG A 491 37.94 9.90 6.00
CA ARG A 491 36.54 9.68 5.72
C ARG A 491 36.42 8.94 4.40
N GLU A 492 35.46 8.03 4.31
CA GLU A 492 35.22 7.25 3.10
C GLU A 492 33.79 7.50 2.63
N TYR A 493 33.67 7.88 1.37
CA TYR A 493 32.44 7.82 0.60
C TYR A 493 32.51 6.62 -0.32
N ALA A 494 31.49 5.79 -0.30
CA ALA A 494 31.34 4.70 -1.25
C ALA A 494 29.99 4.85 -1.97
N LEU A 495 30.04 4.90 -3.30
CA LEU A 495 28.86 4.82 -4.16
C LEU A 495 28.87 3.47 -4.85
N TYR A 496 27.86 2.66 -4.53
CA TYR A 496 27.61 1.39 -5.18
C TYR A 496 26.49 1.57 -6.18
N ILE A 497 26.77 1.26 -7.45
CA ILE A 497 25.76 1.20 -8.50
C ILE A 497 25.66 -0.25 -8.93
N ASN A 498 24.57 -0.90 -8.55
CA ASN A 498 24.27 -2.27 -8.93
C ASN A 498 23.17 -2.29 -9.99
N ASN A 499 23.34 -3.16 -10.99
CA ASN A 499 22.39 -3.37 -12.08
C ASN A 499 22.26 -4.87 -12.32
N GLU A 500 21.62 -5.56 -11.37
CA GLU A 500 21.41 -7.01 -11.44
C GLU A 500 20.00 -7.38 -11.92
N ALA A 501 20.02 -8.32 -12.88
CA ALA A 501 19.00 -9.29 -13.29
C ALA A 501 17.61 -8.85 -13.78
N GLN A 502 17.08 -7.67 -13.44
CA GLN A 502 15.80 -7.19 -13.99
C GLN A 502 15.96 -5.87 -14.77
N PRO A 503 15.34 -5.72 -15.96
CA PRO A 503 15.63 -4.66 -16.92
C PRO A 503 15.34 -3.21 -16.46
N ASN A 504 14.79 -3.01 -15.26
CA ASN A 504 14.19 -1.74 -14.81
C ASN A 504 14.70 -1.22 -13.46
N THR A 505 15.64 -1.88 -12.79
CA THR A 505 16.12 -1.48 -11.46
C THR A 505 17.59 -1.10 -11.50
N LEU A 506 17.84 0.20 -11.33
CA LEU A 506 19.18 0.71 -11.05
C LEU A 506 19.21 1.14 -9.58
N GLU A 507 20.04 0.48 -8.79
CA GLU A 507 20.17 0.74 -7.36
C GLU A 507 21.34 1.70 -7.13
N PHE A 508 21.08 2.83 -6.46
CA PHE A 508 22.09 3.81 -6.06
C PHE A 508 22.22 3.80 -4.54
N ASN A 509 23.33 3.29 -4.02
CA ASN A 509 23.61 3.32 -2.59
C ASN A 509 24.77 4.28 -2.32
N LEU A 510 24.47 5.44 -1.72
CA LEU A 510 25.46 6.40 -1.24
C LEU A 510 25.73 6.15 0.24
N LEU A 511 26.89 5.60 0.55
CA LEU A 511 27.35 5.41 1.92
C LEU A 511 28.39 6.47 2.27
N ALA A 512 28.15 7.19 3.36
CA ALA A 512 29.09 8.16 3.93
C ALA A 512 29.42 7.73 5.36
N LYS A 513 30.67 7.37 5.64
CA LYS A 513 31.09 6.93 6.98
C LYS A 513 32.27 7.75 7.49
N LYS A 514 32.28 7.98 8.81
CA LYS A 514 33.41 8.50 9.58
C LYS A 514 34.08 7.29 10.25
N ALA A 515 35.33 6.96 9.94
CA ALA A 515 35.98 5.78 10.52
C ALA A 515 37.47 6.03 10.81
N GLN A 516 38.03 5.30 11.77
CA GLN A 516 39.48 5.12 11.86
C GLN A 516 39.93 4.08 10.81
N PRO A 517 41.15 4.20 10.26
CA PRO A 517 41.67 3.24 9.27
C PRO A 517 41.53 1.79 9.78
N ASN A 518 41.01 0.89 8.95
CA ASN A 518 40.92 -0.57 9.14
C ASN A 518 39.77 -1.16 10.01
N LYS A 519 38.77 -0.39 10.45
CA LYS A 519 37.57 -0.92 11.16
C LYS A 519 36.29 -0.88 10.32
N LEU A 520 36.34 -1.38 9.08
CA LEU A 520 35.26 -1.29 8.09
C LEU A 520 34.03 -2.19 8.37
N ASN A 521 34.14 -3.21 9.23
CA ASN A 521 33.07 -4.21 9.47
C ASN A 521 32.29 -4.03 10.78
N GLN A 522 32.53 -2.98 11.56
CA GLN A 522 31.73 -2.71 12.75
C GLN A 522 30.66 -1.66 12.42
N VAL A 523 29.41 -2.07 12.56
CA VAL A 523 28.23 -1.22 12.40
C VAL A 523 28.16 -0.30 13.62
N ASP A 524 28.06 1.02 13.39
CA ASP A 524 27.48 1.97 14.35
C ASP A 524 26.07 2.33 13.85
#